data_AF-A0A6M2DL73-F1
#
_entry.id   AF-A0A6M2DL73-F1
#
_cell.length_a   1.000
_cell.length_b   1.000
_cell.length_c   1.000
_cell.angle_alpha   90.00
_cell.angle_beta   90.00
_cell.angle_gamma   90.00
#
_symmetry.space_group_name_H-M   'P 1'
#
loop_
_entity.id
_entity.type
_entity.pdbx_description
1 polymer ?
#
loop_
_entity_poly.entity_id
_entity_poly.type
_entity_poly.pdbx_seq_one_letter_code
_entity_poly.pdbx_strand_id
1 'polypeptide(L)'
;LYSLLGSGLISCYEDTNFLVWGPGLQPHIVTTPARYFFIEALDKNQKRVFVPPESIKVVITGESQYGSCRIWINKLDRKDGSYIIRYKLYYPCHNLRIDVKINKEHIADSPYIIPETVYNEECYCPSTSVEDFLSAYGCKLPYKQIASDLKPFNNVDMNKIRDTIQNKFNAPGSYSICNYVIKNNEIYRKCYGQHVGFKMFVDAILLSLARKIYLPDTEFWTNLGDWPLIKSSEELLPMFSWCGSKDTYDIVMPTYDITESTLENMGRVMLDMLSVQGNIEKTWEEKLPQAFWRGRDSSRERLVLIDLSQKYPELFNASITNYFFFREKEEIYGKSPHISFF
;
A
#
# COMPACT_ATOMS: atom_id res chain seq x y z
N LEU A 1 -41.01 41.72 -15.72
CA LEU A 1 -40.05 41.04 -16.61
C LEU A 1 -38.58 41.20 -16.19
N TYR A 2 -38.32 41.64 -14.96
CA TYR A 2 -37.07 41.40 -14.22
C TYR A 2 -37.46 41.33 -12.72
N SER A 3 -36.71 40.55 -11.95
CA SER A 3 -36.94 40.11 -10.55
C SER A 3 -37.72 38.79 -10.39
N LEU A 4 -37.21 37.93 -9.49
CA LEU A 4 -37.57 36.53 -9.17
C LEU A 4 -36.74 35.42 -9.86
N LEU A 5 -35.41 35.53 -9.84
CA LEU A 5 -34.50 34.37 -9.92
C LEU A 5 -33.30 34.60 -8.98
N GLY A 6 -33.58 34.75 -7.70
CA GLY A 6 -32.57 35.02 -6.69
C GLY A 6 -32.95 34.45 -5.33
N SER A 7 -33.05 33.12 -5.23
CA SER A 7 -33.08 32.37 -3.95
C SER A 7 -33.25 30.88 -4.24
N GLY A 8 -32.16 30.15 -4.46
CA GLY A 8 -32.22 28.70 -4.72
C GLY A 8 -30.93 27.93 -4.48
N LEU A 9 -30.02 28.48 -3.67
CA LEU A 9 -28.74 27.81 -3.32
C LEU A 9 -28.48 27.79 -1.80
N ILE A 10 -29.54 27.94 -1.00
CA ILE A 10 -29.49 27.88 0.46
C ILE A 10 -30.39 26.70 0.86
N SER A 11 -29.85 25.75 1.63
CA SER A 11 -30.46 24.49 2.11
C SER A 11 -30.41 23.27 1.17
N CYS A 12 -29.22 22.67 0.99
CA CYS A 12 -29.14 21.27 0.52
C CYS A 12 -28.51 20.29 1.54
N TYR A 13 -27.97 20.77 2.67
CA TYR A 13 -27.22 19.93 3.61
C TYR A 13 -27.64 20.08 5.08
N GLU A 14 -28.75 20.76 5.39
CA GLU A 14 -29.18 20.99 6.79
C GLU A 14 -29.47 19.68 7.54
N ASP A 15 -29.80 18.59 6.83
CA ASP A 15 -30.03 17.25 7.39
C ASP A 15 -28.88 16.26 7.10
N THR A 16 -27.71 16.75 6.68
CA THR A 16 -26.56 15.89 6.35
C THR A 16 -25.59 15.82 7.52
N ASN A 17 -25.37 14.62 8.05
CA ASN A 17 -24.32 14.37 9.03
C ASN A 17 -23.02 14.02 8.31
N PHE A 18 -21.89 14.50 8.82
CA PHE A 18 -20.57 14.23 8.23
C PHE A 18 -19.71 13.42 9.19
N LEU A 19 -19.13 12.34 8.69
CA LEU A 19 -18.13 11.56 9.38
C LEU A 19 -16.76 11.86 8.80
N VAL A 20 -15.79 12.11 9.68
CA VAL A 20 -14.39 12.32 9.30
C VAL A 20 -13.53 11.49 10.25
N TRP A 21 -12.79 10.51 9.70
CA TRP A 21 -12.02 9.57 10.51
C TRP A 21 -10.81 9.03 9.78
N GLY A 22 -9.83 8.50 10.52
CA GLY A 22 -8.66 7.83 9.96
C GLY A 22 -7.35 8.30 10.61
N PRO A 23 -6.25 7.57 10.37
CA PRO A 23 -4.99 7.79 11.07
C PRO A 23 -4.36 9.16 10.76
N GLY A 24 -4.70 9.77 9.62
CA GLY A 24 -4.22 11.09 9.23
C GLY A 24 -4.79 12.25 10.04
N LEU A 25 -5.75 12.03 10.95
CA LEU A 25 -6.20 13.04 11.90
C LEU A 25 -5.35 13.07 13.18
N GLN A 26 -4.53 12.04 13.42
CA GLN A 26 -3.58 11.95 14.54
C GLN A 26 -2.16 11.68 14.02
N PRO A 27 -1.61 12.54 13.15
CA PRO A 27 -0.36 12.28 12.44
C PRO A 27 0.90 12.31 13.32
N HIS A 28 0.78 12.76 14.57
CA HIS A 28 1.87 12.73 15.57
C HIS A 28 2.09 11.33 16.15
N ILE A 29 1.10 10.44 16.06
CA ILE A 29 1.17 9.07 16.61
C ILE A 29 1.97 8.14 15.70
N VAL A 30 1.79 8.27 14.37
CA VAL A 30 2.39 7.38 13.37
C VAL A 30 3.19 8.15 12.34
N THR A 31 4.36 7.62 11.97
CA THR A 31 5.23 8.18 10.92
C THR A 31 5.20 7.34 9.64
N THR A 32 4.62 7.89 8.59
CA THR A 32 4.51 7.28 7.25
C THR A 32 4.89 8.29 6.14
N PRO A 33 5.07 7.86 4.88
CA PRO A 33 5.31 8.79 3.77
C PRO A 33 4.13 9.70 3.46
N ALA A 34 2.92 9.16 3.53
CA ALA A 34 1.67 9.91 3.39
C ALA A 34 0.69 9.53 4.50
N ARG A 35 -0.07 10.52 4.96
CA ARG A 35 -1.18 10.37 5.91
C ARG A 35 -2.48 10.41 5.14
N TYR A 36 -3.51 9.78 5.68
CA TYR A 36 -4.83 9.82 5.06
C TYR A 36 -5.96 9.73 6.08
N PHE A 37 -7.08 10.30 5.72
CA PHE A 37 -8.35 10.18 6.44
C PHE A 37 -9.50 10.18 5.44
N PHE A 38 -10.66 9.73 5.90
CA PHE A 38 -11.88 9.60 5.12
C PHE A 38 -12.86 10.69 5.49
N ILE A 39 -13.67 11.09 4.51
CA ILE A 39 -14.84 11.95 4.71
C ILE A 39 -16.04 11.20 4.11
N GLU A 40 -17.14 11.12 4.85
CA GLU A 40 -18.40 10.53 4.38
C GLU A 40 -19.57 11.43 4.77
N ALA A 41 -20.50 11.63 3.84
CA ALA A 41 -21.72 12.38 4.06
C ALA A 41 -22.89 11.41 4.19
N LEU A 42 -23.69 11.57 5.24
CA LEU A 42 -24.80 10.69 5.58
C LEU A 42 -26.10 11.47 5.69
N ASP A 43 -27.18 10.91 5.17
CA ASP A 43 -28.53 11.40 5.45
C ASP A 43 -29.00 11.00 6.86
N LYS A 44 -30.19 11.48 7.24
CA LYS A 44 -30.88 11.11 8.49
C LYS A 44 -31.09 9.60 8.69
N ASN A 45 -31.04 8.81 7.62
CA ASN A 45 -31.20 7.35 7.66
C ASN A 45 -29.85 6.61 7.65
N GLN A 46 -28.72 7.32 7.87
CA GLN A 46 -27.37 6.77 7.80
C GLN A 46 -27.01 6.20 6.41
N LYS A 47 -27.63 6.71 5.34
CA LYS A 47 -27.27 6.37 3.97
C LYS A 47 -26.32 7.41 3.40
N ARG A 48 -25.34 6.95 2.62
CA ARG A 48 -24.39 7.83 1.94
C ARG A 48 -25.10 8.78 0.99
N VAL A 49 -24.71 10.04 1.06
CA VAL A 49 -25.18 11.11 0.18
C VAL A 49 -23.99 11.61 -0.63
N PHE A 50 -24.21 11.83 -1.92
CA PHE A 50 -23.19 12.42 -2.76
C PHE A 50 -23.05 13.92 -2.45
N VAL A 51 -21.82 14.36 -2.22
CA VAL A 51 -21.46 15.77 -2.05
C VAL A 51 -20.47 16.14 -3.16
N PRO A 52 -20.68 17.21 -3.95
CA PRO A 52 -19.73 17.58 -4.98
C PRO A 52 -18.32 17.77 -4.38
N PRO A 53 -17.28 17.08 -4.87
CA PRO A 53 -15.94 17.16 -4.29
C PRO A 53 -15.47 18.60 -4.06
N GLU A 54 -15.77 19.50 -4.99
CA GLU A 54 -15.41 20.93 -5.04
C GLU A 54 -15.96 21.72 -3.85
N SER A 55 -17.07 21.26 -3.27
CA SER A 55 -17.65 21.85 -2.06
C SER A 55 -16.86 21.49 -0.80
N ILE A 56 -16.12 20.38 -0.82
CA ILE A 56 -15.27 19.92 0.28
C ILE A 56 -13.90 20.60 0.17
N LYS A 57 -13.65 21.53 1.08
CA LYS A 57 -12.38 22.25 1.21
C LYS A 57 -11.60 21.68 2.38
N VAL A 58 -10.42 21.15 2.08
CA VAL A 58 -9.45 20.74 3.10
C VAL A 58 -8.23 21.64 3.02
N VAL A 59 -7.86 22.23 4.14
CA VAL A 59 -6.66 23.04 4.29
C VAL A 59 -5.88 22.51 5.48
N ILE A 60 -4.59 22.26 5.31
CA ILE A 60 -3.71 21.86 6.39
C ILE A 60 -2.62 22.91 6.52
N THR A 61 -2.53 23.51 7.70
CA THR A 61 -1.49 24.49 8.05
C THR A 61 -0.69 23.99 9.24
N GLY A 62 0.46 24.62 9.47
CA GLY A 62 1.36 24.33 10.57
C GLY A 62 2.65 25.13 10.41
N GLU A 63 3.54 24.96 11.37
CA GLU A 63 4.81 25.67 11.46
C GLU A 63 5.97 24.69 11.30
N SER A 64 7.05 25.12 10.67
CA SER A 64 8.26 24.35 10.41
C SER A 64 9.49 25.25 10.61
N GLN A 65 10.68 24.65 10.57
CA GLN A 65 11.94 25.40 10.64
C GLN A 65 12.12 26.44 9.51
N TYR A 66 11.34 26.34 8.43
CA TYR A 66 11.39 27.24 7.28
C TYR A 66 10.19 28.21 7.23
N GLY A 67 9.46 28.38 8.33
CA GLY A 67 8.20 29.14 8.37
C GLY A 67 7.00 28.20 8.21
N SER A 68 6.12 28.45 7.24
CA SER A 68 4.93 27.63 7.06
C SER A 68 5.25 26.19 6.63
N CYS A 69 4.50 25.23 7.15
CA CYS A 69 4.62 23.83 6.75
C CYS A 69 4.34 23.62 5.27
N ARG A 70 5.30 23.01 4.57
CA ARG A 70 5.10 22.55 3.20
C ARG A 70 4.38 21.21 3.21
N ILE A 71 3.10 21.23 2.81
CA ILE A 71 2.23 20.06 2.79
C ILE A 71 1.63 19.91 1.39
N TRP A 72 1.70 18.71 0.84
CA TRP A 72 0.99 18.37 -0.39
C TRP A 72 -0.27 17.58 -0.04
N ILE A 73 -1.44 18.06 -0.49
CA ILE A 73 -2.74 17.43 -0.26
C ILE A 73 -3.27 16.89 -1.59
N ASN A 74 -3.86 15.70 -1.56
CA ASN A 74 -4.62 15.14 -2.65
C ASN A 74 -5.96 14.58 -2.13
N LYS A 75 -7.04 14.90 -2.85
CA LYS A 75 -8.40 14.44 -2.58
C LYS A 75 -8.80 13.43 -3.64
N LEU A 76 -9.33 12.32 -3.19
CA LEU A 76 -9.76 11.18 -4.00
C LEU A 76 -11.27 10.97 -3.77
N ASP A 77 -12.04 10.85 -4.85
CA ASP A 77 -13.49 10.67 -4.81
C ASP A 77 -13.84 9.22 -5.16
N ARG A 78 -14.43 8.49 -4.20
CA ARG A 78 -14.75 7.07 -4.38
C ARG A 78 -16.03 6.82 -5.18
N LYS A 79 -16.76 7.89 -5.55
CA LYS A 79 -18.06 7.87 -6.27
C LYS A 79 -19.16 7.10 -5.55
N ASP A 80 -19.01 6.88 -4.25
CA ASP A 80 -19.99 6.20 -3.40
C ASP A 80 -20.50 7.12 -2.27
N GLY A 81 -20.22 8.43 -2.35
CA GLY A 81 -20.52 9.41 -1.29
C GLY A 81 -19.42 9.55 -0.23
N SER A 82 -18.27 8.90 -0.43
CA SER A 82 -17.10 9.04 0.44
C SER A 82 -15.83 9.47 -0.31
N TYR A 83 -14.92 10.09 0.44
CA TYR A 83 -13.69 10.69 -0.07
C TYR A 83 -12.51 10.23 0.75
N ILE A 84 -11.35 10.09 0.11
CA ILE A 84 -10.07 9.88 0.79
C ILE A 84 -9.28 11.17 0.64
N ILE A 85 -8.92 11.77 1.77
CA ILE A 85 -7.98 12.87 1.81
C ILE A 85 -6.64 12.29 2.21
N ARG A 86 -5.64 12.51 1.39
CA ARG A 86 -4.27 12.09 1.66
C ARG A 86 -3.32 13.28 1.58
N TYR A 87 -2.31 13.29 2.42
CA TYR A 87 -1.36 14.39 2.46
C TYR A 87 0.04 13.94 2.87
N LYS A 88 1.04 14.70 2.41
CA LYS A 88 2.45 14.45 2.65
C LYS A 88 3.12 15.67 3.24
N LEU A 89 3.93 15.46 4.28
CA LEU A 89 4.80 16.47 4.87
C LEU A 89 6.20 16.35 4.27
N TYR A 90 6.81 17.47 3.92
CA TYR A 90 8.21 17.49 3.44
C TYR A 90 9.22 17.66 4.58
N TYR A 91 8.82 18.29 5.67
CA TYR A 91 9.65 18.57 6.84
C TYR A 91 8.86 18.30 8.12
N PRO A 92 9.53 18.12 9.27
CA PRO A 92 8.86 18.12 10.56
C PRO A 92 8.07 19.41 10.76
N CYS A 93 6.87 19.24 11.30
CA CYS A 93 5.90 20.31 11.47
C CYS A 93 5.33 20.30 12.88
N HIS A 94 4.99 21.46 13.43
CA HIS A 94 4.35 21.63 14.74
C HIS A 94 3.09 22.47 14.61
N ASN A 95 2.22 22.42 15.62
CA ASN A 95 0.96 23.16 15.65
C ASN A 95 0.12 22.92 14.38
N LEU A 96 0.03 21.66 13.93
CA LEU A 96 -0.75 21.33 12.76
C LEU A 96 -2.22 21.64 12.99
N ARG A 97 -2.88 22.21 11.98
CA ARG A 97 -4.31 22.45 11.96
C ARG A 97 -4.90 21.91 10.66
N ILE A 98 -5.88 21.01 10.79
CA ILE A 98 -6.62 20.42 9.66
C ILE A 98 -8.02 21.02 9.65
N ASP A 99 -8.27 21.95 8.74
CA ASP A 99 -9.58 22.50 8.45
C ASP A 99 -10.27 21.65 7.37
N VAL A 100 -11.43 21.08 7.70
CA VAL A 100 -12.31 20.37 6.78
C VAL A 100 -13.63 21.13 6.75
N LYS A 101 -13.97 21.70 5.60
CA LYS A 101 -15.09 22.63 5.46
C LYS A 101 -15.97 22.29 4.27
N ILE A 102 -17.27 22.51 4.43
CA ILE A 102 -18.27 22.54 3.36
C ILE A 102 -19.02 23.86 3.46
N ASN A 103 -19.20 24.57 2.34
CA ASN A 103 -19.85 25.89 2.34
C ASN A 103 -19.25 26.91 3.32
N LYS A 104 -17.94 26.81 3.60
CA LYS A 104 -17.17 27.60 4.59
C LYS A 104 -17.43 27.26 6.07
N GLU A 105 -18.38 26.38 6.35
CA GLU A 105 -18.65 25.84 7.69
C GLU A 105 -17.73 24.64 7.96
N HIS A 106 -17.30 24.49 9.21
CA HIS A 106 -16.59 23.30 9.64
C HIS A 106 -17.53 22.09 9.73
N ILE A 107 -17.06 20.91 9.37
CA ILE A 107 -17.82 19.66 9.51
C ILE A 107 -17.14 18.73 10.53
N ALA A 108 -17.93 17.85 11.15
CA ALA A 108 -17.49 16.95 12.22
C ALA A 108 -16.71 17.73 13.30
N ASP A 109 -15.60 17.18 13.79
CA ASP A 109 -14.76 17.79 14.84
C ASP A 109 -13.75 18.81 14.30
N SER A 110 -13.90 19.25 13.05
CA SER A 110 -12.99 20.25 12.48
C SER A 110 -13.16 21.62 13.17
N PRO A 111 -12.07 22.37 13.42
CA PRO A 111 -10.68 22.08 13.09
C PRO A 111 -10.04 21.02 14.01
N TYR A 112 -9.28 20.11 13.41
CA TYR A 112 -8.41 19.20 14.17
C TYR A 112 -7.10 19.93 14.46
N ILE A 113 -6.77 20.10 15.74
CA ILE A 113 -5.57 20.80 16.21
C ILE A 113 -4.61 19.78 16.80
N ILE A 114 -3.37 19.76 16.29
CA ILE A 114 -2.32 18.84 16.67
C ILE A 114 -1.12 19.66 17.16
N PRO A 115 -1.03 19.95 18.46
CA PRO A 115 0.06 20.77 19.02
C PRO A 115 1.42 20.06 18.95
N GLU A 116 1.44 18.72 18.93
CA GLU A 116 2.66 17.93 18.91
C GLU A 116 3.45 18.09 17.61
N THR A 117 4.73 17.70 17.66
CA THR A 117 5.55 17.60 16.45
C THR A 117 5.11 16.41 15.61
N VAL A 118 4.85 16.66 14.34
CA VAL A 118 4.52 15.69 13.32
C VAL A 118 5.74 15.52 12.41
N TYR A 119 6.37 14.37 12.50
CA TYR A 119 7.54 14.05 11.70
C TYR A 119 7.17 13.55 10.28
N ASN A 120 8.03 13.89 9.32
CA ASN A 120 8.02 13.29 7.99
C ASN A 120 8.72 11.92 8.01
N GLU A 121 8.60 11.17 6.91
CA GLU A 121 9.16 9.81 6.75
C GLU A 121 10.67 9.68 7.01
N GLU A 122 11.41 10.76 6.79
CA GLU A 122 12.86 10.79 6.93
C GLU A 122 13.32 11.07 8.37
N CYS A 123 12.40 11.14 9.34
CA CYS A 123 12.76 11.27 10.75
C CYS A 123 13.75 10.17 11.16
N TYR A 124 14.62 10.47 12.11
CA TYR A 124 15.21 9.45 12.96
C TYR A 124 14.57 9.60 14.34
N CYS A 125 13.49 8.84 14.56
CA CYS A 125 12.64 8.89 15.74
C CYS A 125 12.27 7.48 16.24
N PRO A 126 13.26 6.63 16.61
CA PRO A 126 13.00 5.25 16.98
C PRO A 126 12.27 5.11 18.32
N SER A 127 11.09 4.48 18.31
CA SER A 127 10.45 3.93 19.51
C SER A 127 11.30 2.81 20.11
N THR A 128 11.36 2.73 21.44
CA THR A 128 12.06 1.67 22.16
C THR A 128 11.18 0.46 22.48
N SER A 129 9.85 0.59 22.41
CA SER A 129 8.92 -0.52 22.62
C SER A 129 8.31 -0.96 21.29
N VAL A 130 8.40 -2.26 21.02
CA VAL A 130 7.76 -2.93 19.88
C VAL A 130 6.25 -2.95 20.07
N GLU A 131 5.78 -3.22 21.28
CA GLU A 131 4.36 -3.28 21.62
C GLU A 131 3.69 -1.93 21.42
N ASP A 132 4.29 -0.85 21.93
CA ASP A 132 3.75 0.50 21.76
C ASP A 132 3.75 0.92 20.29
N PHE A 133 4.82 0.60 19.55
CA PHE A 133 4.90 0.86 18.11
C PHE A 133 3.78 0.14 17.35
N LEU A 134 3.59 -1.16 17.59
CA LEU A 134 2.56 -1.95 16.92
C LEU A 134 1.14 -1.46 17.28
N SER A 135 0.92 -1.09 18.55
CA SER A 135 -0.34 -0.52 19.01
C SER A 135 -0.63 0.83 18.35
N ALA A 136 0.36 1.73 18.30
CA ALA A 136 0.26 3.03 17.66
C ALA A 136 -0.08 2.93 16.16
N TYR A 137 0.52 1.96 15.47
CA TYR A 137 0.24 1.67 14.05
C TYR A 137 -1.06 0.86 13.83
N GLY A 138 -1.79 0.51 14.89
CA GLY A 138 -3.05 -0.22 14.81
C GLY A 138 -2.90 -1.65 14.31
N CYS A 139 -1.72 -2.26 14.50
CA CYS A 139 -1.47 -3.64 14.09
C CYS A 139 -2.36 -4.61 14.91
N LYS A 140 -3.17 -5.40 14.21
CA LYS A 140 -4.12 -6.35 14.83
C LYS A 140 -3.46 -7.72 15.03
N LEU A 141 -2.55 -7.80 15.99
CA LEU A 141 -1.94 -9.07 16.36
C LEU A 141 -2.92 -9.98 17.12
N PRO A 142 -2.82 -11.32 16.97
CA PRO A 142 -1.91 -12.06 16.10
C PRO A 142 -2.41 -12.20 14.65
N TYR A 143 -1.50 -12.15 13.68
CA TYR A 143 -1.82 -12.50 12.29
C TYR A 143 -1.68 -14.01 12.07
N LYS A 144 -2.76 -14.66 11.62
CA LYS A 144 -2.80 -16.12 11.38
C LYS A 144 -1.70 -16.61 10.44
N GLN A 145 -1.42 -15.86 9.37
CA GLN A 145 -0.38 -16.20 8.38
C GLN A 145 1.01 -16.19 9.04
N ILE A 146 1.39 -15.11 9.71
CA ILE A 146 2.69 -14.98 10.39
C ILE A 146 2.87 -16.10 11.43
N ALA A 147 1.84 -16.35 12.25
CA ALA A 147 1.90 -17.42 13.24
C ALA A 147 2.03 -18.81 12.61
N SER A 148 1.36 -19.07 11.48
CA SER A 148 1.44 -20.32 10.75
C SER A 148 2.83 -20.54 10.13
N ASP A 149 3.37 -19.50 9.49
CA ASP A 149 4.65 -19.58 8.77
C ASP A 149 5.83 -19.72 9.71
N LEU A 150 5.77 -19.10 10.90
CA LEU A 150 6.84 -19.19 11.90
C LEU A 150 6.75 -20.45 12.77
N LYS A 151 5.60 -21.12 12.83
CA LYS A 151 5.37 -22.31 13.68
C LYS A 151 6.39 -23.45 13.50
N PRO A 152 6.87 -23.76 12.27
CA PRO A 152 7.89 -24.79 12.08
C PRO A 152 9.25 -24.43 12.68
N PHE A 153 9.53 -23.14 12.91
CA PHE A 153 10.86 -22.60 13.22
C PHE A 153 11.01 -22.22 14.69
N ASN A 154 10.81 -23.18 15.60
CA ASN A 154 10.83 -22.90 17.05
C ASN A 154 12.23 -22.64 17.62
N ASN A 155 13.27 -23.26 17.06
CA ASN A 155 14.65 -23.07 17.51
C ASN A 155 15.58 -23.17 16.30
N VAL A 156 16.25 -22.07 15.98
CA VAL A 156 16.93 -21.87 14.69
C VAL A 156 18.41 -21.59 14.96
N ASP A 157 19.28 -22.54 14.62
CA ASP A 157 20.73 -22.36 14.68
C ASP A 157 21.23 -21.70 13.38
N MET A 158 21.34 -20.37 13.40
CA MET A 158 21.73 -19.59 12.22
C MET A 158 23.14 -19.91 11.73
N ASN A 159 24.05 -20.40 12.58
CA ASN A 159 25.39 -20.78 12.14
C ASN A 159 25.32 -22.00 11.22
N LYS A 160 24.54 -23.03 11.60
CA LYS A 160 24.34 -24.23 10.76
C LYS A 160 23.58 -23.89 9.48
N ILE A 161 22.50 -23.12 9.62
CA ILE A 161 21.63 -22.74 8.49
C ILE A 161 22.40 -21.91 7.46
N ARG A 162 23.29 -21.03 7.90
CA ARG A 162 24.13 -20.20 7.01
C ARG A 162 24.93 -21.06 6.05
N ASP A 163 25.60 -22.10 6.55
CA ASP A 163 26.42 -22.99 5.72
C ASP A 163 25.53 -23.79 4.75
N THR A 164 24.41 -24.33 5.23
CA THR A 164 23.45 -25.07 4.39
C THR A 164 22.87 -24.20 3.27
N ILE A 165 22.40 -23.00 3.59
CA ILE A 165 21.82 -22.06 2.61
C ILE A 165 22.88 -21.63 1.60
N GLN A 166 24.09 -21.29 2.05
CA GLN A 166 25.17 -20.92 1.12
C GLN A 166 25.51 -22.07 0.18
N ASN A 167 25.71 -23.29 0.69
CA ASN A 167 26.03 -24.43 -0.17
C ASN A 167 24.90 -24.75 -1.17
N LYS A 168 23.64 -24.57 -0.76
CA LYS A 168 22.47 -24.84 -1.61
C LYS A 168 22.24 -23.77 -2.69
N PHE A 169 22.48 -22.50 -2.36
CA PHE A 169 22.05 -21.37 -3.18
C PHE A 169 23.17 -20.45 -3.67
N ASN A 170 24.44 -20.69 -3.32
CA ASN A 170 25.58 -19.91 -3.80
C ASN A 170 26.33 -20.64 -4.93
N ALA A 171 25.64 -20.88 -6.05
CA ALA A 171 26.21 -21.52 -7.23
C ALA A 171 25.89 -20.71 -8.50
N PRO A 172 26.70 -20.80 -9.57
CA PRO A 172 26.37 -20.14 -10.84
C PRO A 172 24.98 -20.58 -11.35
N GLY A 173 24.12 -19.60 -11.68
CA GLY A 173 22.75 -19.87 -12.13
C GLY A 173 21.74 -20.22 -11.02
N SER A 174 22.14 -20.13 -9.75
CA SER A 174 21.23 -20.35 -8.61
C SER A 174 20.26 -19.18 -8.37
N TYR A 175 19.35 -19.41 -7.43
CA TYR A 175 18.43 -18.39 -6.91
C TYR A 175 19.17 -17.23 -6.25
N SER A 176 18.62 -16.02 -6.39
CA SER A 176 19.17 -14.82 -5.75
C SER A 176 18.58 -14.67 -4.35
N ILE A 177 19.44 -14.64 -3.35
CA ILE A 177 19.06 -14.57 -1.93
C ILE A 177 19.94 -13.56 -1.19
N CYS A 178 19.48 -13.08 -0.03
CA CYS A 178 20.29 -12.26 0.87
C CYS A 178 20.15 -12.72 2.32
N ASN A 179 21.28 -12.70 3.03
CA ASN A 179 21.33 -12.75 4.48
C ASN A 179 21.31 -11.32 5.02
N TYR A 180 20.39 -11.05 5.93
CA TYR A 180 20.29 -9.79 6.66
C TYR A 180 20.61 -10.04 8.13
N VAL A 181 21.40 -9.13 8.71
CA VAL A 181 21.68 -9.09 10.14
C VAL A 181 21.35 -7.68 10.63
N ILE A 182 20.43 -7.60 11.58
CA ILE A 182 20.16 -6.39 12.35
C ILE A 182 20.94 -6.55 13.65
N LYS A 183 21.83 -5.59 13.93
CA LYS A 183 22.60 -5.56 15.17
C LYS A 183 22.67 -4.13 15.68
N ASN A 184 22.23 -3.91 16.92
CA ASN A 184 22.18 -2.58 17.54
C ASN A 184 21.45 -1.54 16.67
N ASN A 185 20.33 -1.95 16.05
CA ASN A 185 19.56 -1.14 15.10
C ASN A 185 20.32 -0.71 13.81
N GLU A 186 21.45 -1.35 13.51
CA GLU A 186 22.16 -1.22 12.24
C GLU A 186 21.91 -2.45 11.35
N ILE A 187 21.81 -2.23 10.04
CA ILE A 187 21.45 -3.27 9.07
C ILE A 187 22.69 -3.65 8.25
N TYR A 188 23.05 -4.91 8.33
CA TYR A 188 24.11 -5.54 7.56
C TYR A 188 23.47 -6.53 6.59
N ARG A 189 24.05 -6.66 5.40
CA ARG A 189 23.51 -7.54 4.37
C ARG A 189 24.60 -8.13 3.49
N LYS A 190 24.48 -9.42 3.19
CA LYS A 190 25.27 -10.10 2.17
C LYS A 190 24.35 -10.88 1.23
N CYS A 191 24.48 -10.65 -0.06
CA CYS A 191 23.66 -11.30 -1.08
C CYS A 191 24.45 -12.29 -1.92
N TYR A 192 23.74 -13.27 -2.48
CA TYR A 192 24.26 -14.37 -3.27
C TYR A 192 23.41 -14.53 -4.53
N GLY A 193 24.02 -15.02 -5.61
CA GLY A 193 23.38 -15.13 -6.93
C GLY A 193 23.63 -13.93 -7.85
N GLN A 194 23.15 -14.03 -9.09
CA GLN A 194 23.47 -13.08 -10.16
C GLN A 194 22.58 -11.82 -10.16
N HIS A 195 21.32 -11.95 -9.76
CA HIS A 195 20.30 -10.90 -9.89
C HIS A 195 19.76 -10.45 -8.54
N VAL A 196 20.58 -9.72 -7.79
CA VAL A 196 20.27 -9.27 -6.44
C VAL A 196 19.67 -7.85 -6.39
N GLY A 197 19.09 -7.35 -7.48
CA GLY A 197 18.52 -5.99 -7.55
C GLY A 197 17.36 -5.77 -6.58
N PHE A 198 16.47 -6.78 -6.49
CA PHE A 198 15.24 -6.76 -5.70
C PHE A 198 15.46 -6.62 -4.19
N LYS A 199 16.69 -6.78 -3.69
CA LYS A 199 17.06 -6.47 -2.31
C LYS A 199 16.66 -5.04 -1.89
N MET A 200 16.58 -4.11 -2.85
CA MET A 200 16.20 -2.72 -2.58
C MET A 200 14.83 -2.57 -1.89
N PHE A 201 13.90 -3.50 -2.12
CA PHE A 201 12.59 -3.49 -1.45
C PHE A 201 12.71 -3.90 0.02
N VAL A 202 13.48 -4.95 0.30
CA VAL A 202 13.77 -5.36 1.68
C VAL A 202 14.53 -4.25 2.42
N ASP A 203 15.53 -3.65 1.78
CA ASP A 203 16.27 -2.51 2.35
C ASP A 203 15.33 -1.37 2.70
N ALA A 204 14.41 -1.01 1.79
CA ALA A 204 13.50 0.10 2.00
C ALA A 204 12.60 -0.13 3.23
N ILE A 205 12.10 -1.36 3.42
CA ILE A 205 11.34 -1.76 4.62
C ILE A 205 12.21 -1.59 5.87
N LEU A 206 13.38 -2.22 5.89
CA LEU A 206 14.24 -2.24 7.08
C LEU A 206 14.73 -0.84 7.45
N LEU A 207 15.15 -0.04 6.46
CA LEU A 207 15.60 1.33 6.67
C LEU A 207 14.45 2.23 7.15
N SER A 208 13.24 2.05 6.65
CA SER A 208 12.06 2.77 7.15
C SER A 208 11.74 2.40 8.60
N LEU A 209 11.83 1.11 8.94
CA LEU A 209 11.60 0.63 10.30
C LEU A 209 12.69 1.09 11.27
N ALA A 210 13.98 0.92 10.94
CA ALA A 210 15.10 1.28 11.82
C ALA A 210 15.13 2.77 12.20
N ARG A 211 14.51 3.63 11.38
CA ARG A 211 14.29 5.05 11.67
C ARG A 211 13.20 5.32 12.72
N LYS A 212 12.25 4.40 12.89
CA LYS A 212 11.00 4.60 13.65
C LYS A 212 10.81 3.65 14.82
N ILE A 213 11.60 2.58 14.86
CA ILE A 213 11.67 1.64 15.96
C ILE A 213 13.10 1.13 16.10
N TYR A 214 13.53 0.92 17.35
CA TYR A 214 14.76 0.19 17.63
C TYR A 214 14.53 -1.30 17.35
N LEU A 215 15.00 -1.77 16.20
CA LEU A 215 14.80 -3.15 15.78
C LEU A 215 15.60 -4.10 16.69
N PRO A 216 14.99 -5.23 17.10
CA PRO A 216 15.71 -6.24 17.87
C PRO A 216 16.83 -6.86 17.04
N ASP A 217 17.90 -7.27 17.71
CA ASP A 217 18.98 -8.02 17.08
C ASP A 217 18.42 -9.29 16.45
N THR A 218 18.56 -9.44 15.13
CA THR A 218 17.95 -10.54 14.36
C THR A 218 18.81 -10.85 13.14
N GLU A 219 18.97 -12.13 12.82
CA GLU A 219 19.50 -12.59 11.54
C GLU A 219 18.38 -13.31 10.79
N PHE A 220 18.28 -13.13 9.46
CA PHE A 220 17.33 -13.84 8.63
C PHE A 220 17.76 -13.89 7.17
N TRP A 221 17.11 -14.75 6.38
CA TRP A 221 17.37 -14.92 4.96
C TRP A 221 16.14 -14.56 4.13
N THR A 222 16.37 -13.88 3.02
CA THR A 222 15.31 -13.50 2.08
C THR A 222 15.62 -14.04 0.69
N ASN A 223 14.62 -14.67 0.09
CA ASN A 223 14.57 -14.95 -1.33
C ASN A 223 14.20 -13.68 -2.09
N LEU A 224 14.92 -13.39 -3.17
CA LEU A 224 14.65 -12.24 -4.02
C LEU A 224 13.90 -12.61 -5.31
N GLY A 225 13.77 -13.90 -5.61
CA GLY A 225 13.10 -14.40 -6.81
C GLY A 225 11.58 -14.51 -6.65
N ASP A 226 10.90 -14.72 -7.78
CA ASP A 226 9.44 -14.76 -7.85
C ASP A 226 8.84 -15.99 -7.14
N TRP A 227 9.52 -17.14 -7.22
CA TRP A 227 9.02 -18.42 -6.73
C TRP A 227 9.53 -18.73 -5.32
N PRO A 228 8.71 -19.36 -4.46
CA PRO A 228 9.15 -19.83 -3.14
C PRO A 228 10.17 -20.96 -3.29
N LEU A 229 11.08 -21.10 -2.32
CA LEU A 229 12.27 -21.96 -2.44
C LEU A 229 12.21 -23.24 -1.62
N ILE A 230 11.53 -23.23 -0.47
CA ILE A 230 11.64 -24.26 0.56
C ILE A 230 10.47 -25.22 0.41
N LYS A 231 10.64 -26.25 -0.42
CA LYS A 231 9.61 -27.28 -0.62
C LYS A 231 9.37 -28.08 0.66
N SER A 232 8.14 -28.52 0.85
CA SER A 232 7.74 -29.33 2.02
C SER A 232 8.43 -30.69 2.12
N SER A 233 8.97 -31.18 0.99
CA SER A 233 9.73 -32.43 0.89
C SER A 233 11.23 -32.29 1.20
N GLU A 234 11.72 -31.07 1.42
CA GLU A 234 13.15 -30.77 1.60
C GLU A 234 13.47 -30.41 3.06
N GLU A 235 14.76 -30.22 3.34
CA GLU A 235 15.22 -29.72 4.63
C GLU A 235 14.58 -28.35 4.94
N LEU A 236 14.09 -28.21 6.18
CA LEU A 236 13.39 -27.03 6.65
C LEU A 236 14.40 -25.88 6.90
N LEU A 237 14.32 -24.84 6.08
CA LEU A 237 15.17 -23.65 6.16
C LEU A 237 14.31 -22.39 6.31
N PRO A 238 14.62 -21.46 7.24
CA PRO A 238 13.86 -20.24 7.41
C PRO A 238 14.20 -19.26 6.28
N MET A 239 13.33 -19.19 5.28
CA MET A 239 13.46 -18.32 4.13
C MET A 239 12.25 -17.41 4.02
N PHE A 240 12.47 -16.09 4.06
CA PHE A 240 11.42 -15.12 3.78
C PHE A 240 11.27 -14.95 2.26
N SER A 241 10.05 -15.01 1.74
CA SER A 241 9.76 -14.92 0.31
C SER A 241 8.55 -14.03 0.04
N TRP A 242 8.49 -13.45 -1.17
CA TRP A 242 7.37 -12.63 -1.62
C TRP A 242 6.05 -13.40 -1.74
N CYS A 243 6.13 -14.71 -1.90
CA CYS A 243 4.98 -15.60 -1.95
C CYS A 243 5.32 -16.97 -1.34
N GLY A 244 4.28 -17.78 -1.14
CA GLY A 244 4.37 -19.16 -0.68
C GLY A 244 3.26 -20.01 -1.31
N SER A 245 3.28 -21.31 -1.05
CA SER A 245 2.24 -22.25 -1.46
C SER A 245 1.95 -23.26 -0.34
N LYS A 246 0.96 -24.14 -0.54
CA LYS A 246 0.69 -25.25 0.38
C LYS A 246 1.83 -26.28 0.43
N ASP A 247 2.70 -26.26 -0.57
CA ASP A 247 3.80 -27.21 -0.75
C ASP A 247 5.16 -26.59 -0.37
N THR A 248 5.16 -25.41 0.28
CA THR A 248 6.37 -24.73 0.73
C THR A 248 6.30 -24.25 2.16
N TYR A 249 7.47 -24.11 2.80
CA TYR A 249 7.64 -23.58 4.15
C TYR A 249 8.21 -22.15 4.19
N ASP A 250 8.31 -21.48 3.04
CA ASP A 250 8.71 -20.08 2.99
C ASP A 250 7.82 -19.19 3.86
N ILE A 251 8.44 -18.25 4.58
CA ILE A 251 7.76 -17.27 5.43
C ILE A 251 7.34 -16.10 4.56
N VAL A 252 6.03 -15.89 4.41
CA VAL A 252 5.53 -14.88 3.47
C VAL A 252 5.71 -13.49 4.06
N MET A 253 6.33 -12.60 3.27
CA MET A 253 6.49 -11.18 3.57
C MET A 253 5.67 -10.30 2.61
N PRO A 254 5.38 -9.03 2.97
CA PRO A 254 4.73 -8.10 2.05
C PRO A 254 5.48 -8.01 0.72
N THR A 255 4.75 -8.01 -0.39
CA THR A 255 5.35 -7.97 -1.73
C THR A 255 6.06 -6.65 -2.00
N TYR A 256 6.96 -6.66 -2.98
CA TYR A 256 7.64 -5.44 -3.45
C TYR A 256 6.65 -4.36 -3.93
N ASP A 257 5.52 -4.74 -4.55
CA ASP A 257 4.49 -3.79 -5.00
C ASP A 257 3.82 -3.06 -3.83
N ILE A 258 3.46 -3.79 -2.76
CA ILE A 258 2.87 -3.20 -1.55
C ILE A 258 3.90 -2.32 -0.84
N THR A 259 5.16 -2.75 -0.83
CA THR A 259 6.27 -1.99 -0.26
C THR A 259 6.44 -0.67 -0.98
N GLU A 260 6.51 -0.67 -2.31
CA GLU A 260 6.65 0.55 -3.11
C GLU A 260 5.42 1.46 -2.96
N SER A 261 4.22 0.89 -3.07
CA SER A 261 2.94 1.60 -2.88
C SER A 261 2.82 2.28 -1.51
N THR A 262 3.44 1.69 -0.48
CA THR A 262 3.46 2.22 0.89
C THR A 262 4.56 3.26 1.09
N LEU A 263 5.80 2.93 0.72
CA LEU A 263 6.99 3.74 1.02
C LEU A 263 7.17 4.93 0.06
N GLU A 264 6.66 4.82 -1.16
CA GLU A 264 6.72 5.87 -2.18
C GLU A 264 5.35 6.55 -2.41
N ASN A 265 4.39 6.33 -1.50
CA ASN A 265 3.05 6.92 -1.55
C ASN A 265 3.11 8.46 -1.63
N MET A 266 2.42 9.05 -2.60
CA MET A 266 2.51 10.50 -2.89
C MET A 266 3.96 10.97 -3.08
N GLY A 267 4.82 10.10 -3.59
CA GLY A 267 6.20 10.37 -3.94
C GLY A 267 6.42 10.02 -5.40
N ARG A 268 7.21 8.98 -5.66
CA ARG A 268 7.36 8.41 -7.01
C ARG A 268 6.14 7.59 -7.44
N VAL A 269 5.36 7.10 -6.48
CA VAL A 269 4.14 6.31 -6.75
C VAL A 269 2.90 7.14 -6.44
N MET A 270 2.14 7.41 -7.51
CA MET A 270 0.81 8.04 -7.44
C MET A 270 -0.34 7.04 -7.65
N LEU A 271 -0.02 5.86 -8.20
CA LEU A 271 -0.94 4.73 -8.32
C LEU A 271 -0.68 3.75 -7.17
N ASP A 272 -1.41 3.92 -6.08
CA ASP A 272 -1.23 3.18 -4.84
C ASP A 272 -2.56 2.63 -4.32
N MET A 273 -2.50 1.91 -3.20
CA MET A 273 -3.68 1.22 -2.64
C MET A 273 -4.83 2.16 -2.26
N LEU A 274 -4.57 3.46 -2.04
CA LEU A 274 -5.62 4.45 -1.79
C LEU A 274 -6.12 5.06 -3.11
N SER A 275 -5.22 5.39 -4.03
CA SER A 275 -5.61 6.05 -5.29
C SER A 275 -6.49 5.17 -6.18
N VAL A 276 -6.27 3.85 -6.20
CA VAL A 276 -7.13 2.90 -6.95
C VAL A 276 -8.58 2.91 -6.49
N GLN A 277 -8.86 3.39 -5.27
CA GLN A 277 -10.22 3.51 -4.74
C GLN A 277 -10.92 4.80 -5.14
N GLY A 278 -10.17 5.85 -5.54
CA GLY A 278 -10.74 7.16 -5.85
C GLY A 278 -10.54 7.65 -7.29
N ASN A 279 -9.90 6.85 -8.14
CA ASN A 279 -9.91 7.03 -9.58
C ASN A 279 -11.07 6.22 -10.21
N ILE A 280 -12.23 6.24 -9.56
CA ILE A 280 -13.42 5.55 -10.05
C ILE A 280 -14.24 6.57 -10.84
N GLU A 281 -14.56 6.26 -12.10
CA GLU A 281 -15.44 7.10 -12.91
C GLU A 281 -16.91 6.65 -12.87
N LYS A 282 -17.13 5.35 -12.62
CA LYS A 282 -18.44 4.69 -12.73
C LYS A 282 -18.88 4.03 -11.43
N THR A 283 -20.14 4.24 -11.03
CA THR A 283 -20.77 3.49 -9.93
C THR A 283 -20.88 2.01 -10.27
N TRP A 284 -21.30 1.18 -9.31
CA TRP A 284 -21.45 -0.25 -9.54
C TRP A 284 -22.46 -0.56 -10.66
N GLU A 285 -23.58 0.14 -10.67
CA GLU A 285 -24.69 -0.05 -11.62
C GLU A 285 -24.33 0.38 -13.05
N GLU A 286 -23.35 1.27 -13.19
CA GLU A 286 -22.85 1.78 -14.47
C GLU A 286 -21.73 0.91 -15.08
N LYS A 287 -21.18 -0.03 -14.30
CA LYS A 287 -20.13 -0.94 -14.80
C LYS A 287 -20.72 -1.89 -15.83
N LEU A 288 -19.93 -2.19 -16.86
CA LEU A 288 -20.31 -3.18 -17.85
C LEU A 288 -20.38 -4.56 -17.18
N PRO A 289 -21.45 -5.35 -17.40
CA PRO A 289 -21.59 -6.69 -16.83
C PRO A 289 -20.73 -7.70 -17.62
N GLN A 290 -19.44 -7.42 -17.72
CA GLN A 290 -18.47 -8.15 -18.51
C GLN A 290 -17.21 -8.39 -17.66
N ALA A 291 -16.70 -9.62 -17.67
CA ALA A 291 -15.43 -9.93 -17.03
C ALA A 291 -14.29 -9.24 -17.79
N PHE A 292 -13.33 -8.66 -17.08
CA PHE A 292 -12.25 -7.90 -17.70
C PHE A 292 -10.88 -8.38 -17.21
N TRP A 293 -9.92 -8.48 -18.13
CA TRP A 293 -8.52 -8.75 -17.79
C TRP A 293 -7.55 -8.19 -18.84
N ARG A 294 -6.43 -7.64 -18.40
CA ARG A 294 -5.30 -7.24 -19.25
C ARG A 294 -4.01 -7.62 -18.56
N GLY A 295 -3.16 -8.39 -19.21
CA GLY A 295 -1.89 -8.78 -18.61
C GLY A 295 -0.96 -9.52 -19.56
N ARG A 296 0.20 -9.89 -19.05
CA ARG A 296 1.19 -10.68 -19.79
C ARG A 296 0.89 -12.16 -19.75
N ASP A 297 1.50 -12.90 -20.66
CA ASP A 297 1.42 -14.34 -20.86
C ASP A 297 2.22 -15.17 -19.84
N SER A 298 2.23 -14.78 -18.56
CA SER A 298 3.12 -15.40 -17.55
C SER A 298 2.70 -16.79 -17.09
N SER A 299 1.57 -17.32 -17.58
CA SER A 299 1.12 -18.69 -17.30
C SER A 299 0.18 -19.17 -18.39
N ARG A 300 0.05 -20.50 -18.55
CA ARG A 300 -0.79 -21.11 -19.58
C ARG A 300 -2.29 -20.91 -19.30
N GLU A 301 -2.68 -20.84 -18.03
CA GLU A 301 -4.06 -20.63 -17.59
C GLU A 301 -4.60 -19.27 -18.08
N ARG A 302 -3.73 -18.27 -18.23
CA ARG A 302 -4.11 -16.97 -18.83
C ARG A 302 -4.48 -17.10 -20.30
N LEU A 303 -3.85 -18.01 -21.05
CA LEU A 303 -4.20 -18.27 -22.45
C LEU A 303 -5.60 -18.90 -22.57
N VAL A 304 -5.98 -19.75 -21.63
CA VAL A 304 -7.34 -20.31 -21.56
C VAL A 304 -8.38 -19.20 -21.37
N LEU A 305 -8.07 -18.16 -20.59
CA LEU A 305 -8.94 -16.99 -20.47
C LEU A 305 -9.08 -16.23 -21.80
N ILE A 306 -8.04 -16.20 -22.63
CA ILE A 306 -8.11 -15.58 -23.96
C ILE A 306 -8.99 -16.41 -24.89
N ASP A 307 -8.86 -17.75 -24.87
CA ASP A 307 -9.75 -18.64 -25.62
C ASP A 307 -11.23 -18.39 -25.25
N LEU A 308 -11.52 -18.25 -23.95
CA LEU A 308 -12.86 -17.90 -23.47
C LEU A 308 -13.32 -16.52 -23.96
N SER A 309 -12.43 -15.53 -23.96
CA SER A 309 -12.75 -14.18 -24.43
C SER A 309 -13.04 -14.10 -25.93
N GLN A 310 -12.36 -14.92 -26.74
CA GLN A 310 -12.65 -15.01 -28.17
C GLN A 310 -13.96 -15.76 -28.44
N LYS A 311 -14.27 -16.77 -27.61
CA LYS A 311 -15.48 -17.59 -27.77
C LYS A 311 -16.75 -16.89 -27.27
N TYR A 312 -16.64 -16.08 -26.20
CA TYR A 312 -17.75 -15.37 -25.55
C TYR A 312 -17.42 -13.88 -25.35
N PRO A 313 -17.20 -13.11 -26.43
CA PRO A 313 -16.77 -11.72 -26.36
C PRO A 313 -17.78 -10.79 -25.68
N GLU A 314 -19.05 -11.17 -25.60
CA GLU A 314 -20.10 -10.45 -24.87
C GLU A 314 -19.96 -10.59 -23.35
N LEU A 315 -19.36 -11.69 -22.87
CA LEU A 315 -19.17 -11.98 -21.44
C LEU A 315 -17.77 -11.63 -20.94
N PHE A 316 -16.75 -11.68 -21.82
CA PHE A 316 -15.36 -11.51 -21.46
C PHE A 316 -14.66 -10.50 -22.37
N ASN A 317 -13.89 -9.63 -21.74
CA ASN A 317 -12.98 -8.71 -22.36
C ASN A 317 -11.59 -8.93 -21.77
N ALA A 318 -10.91 -9.96 -22.27
CA ALA A 318 -9.57 -10.34 -21.85
C ALA A 318 -8.59 -10.36 -23.03
N SER A 319 -7.40 -9.80 -22.83
CA SER A 319 -6.35 -9.88 -23.86
C SER A 319 -4.95 -9.79 -23.26
N ILE A 320 -3.98 -10.31 -24.01
CA ILE A 320 -2.57 -10.25 -23.66
C ILE A 320 -1.99 -8.91 -24.08
N THR A 321 -1.21 -8.28 -23.19
CA THR A 321 -0.56 -7.01 -23.49
C THR A 321 0.81 -7.16 -24.13
N ASN A 322 1.54 -8.21 -23.74
CA ASN A 322 2.85 -8.54 -24.30
C ASN A 322 3.15 -10.03 -24.11
N TYR A 323 3.90 -10.61 -25.05
CA TYR A 323 4.32 -12.01 -25.02
C TYR A 323 5.79 -12.14 -24.68
N PHE A 324 6.10 -12.97 -23.70
CA PHE A 324 7.45 -13.31 -23.31
C PHE A 324 7.69 -14.82 -23.27
N PHE A 325 6.72 -15.58 -22.77
CA PHE A 325 6.81 -17.01 -22.51
C PHE A 325 6.20 -17.87 -23.62
N PHE A 326 5.17 -17.37 -24.30
CA PHE A 326 4.42 -18.07 -25.35
C PHE A 326 4.37 -17.21 -26.64
N ARG A 327 5.54 -16.79 -27.12
CA ARG A 327 5.68 -15.83 -28.23
C ARG A 327 4.98 -16.30 -29.50
N GLU A 328 5.00 -17.60 -29.76
CA GLU A 328 4.32 -18.24 -30.89
C GLU A 328 2.80 -18.08 -30.86
N LYS A 329 2.22 -17.76 -29.69
CA LYS A 329 0.78 -17.53 -29.54
C LYS A 329 0.34 -16.13 -29.93
N GLU A 330 1.27 -15.19 -30.13
CA GLU A 330 0.93 -13.83 -30.55
C GLU A 330 0.23 -13.80 -31.90
N GLU A 331 0.63 -14.66 -32.85
CA GLU A 331 -0.03 -14.74 -34.17
C GLU A 331 -1.48 -15.22 -34.09
N ILE A 332 -1.81 -15.99 -33.04
CA ILE A 332 -3.14 -16.60 -32.84
C ILE A 332 -4.05 -15.66 -32.04
N TYR A 333 -3.52 -15.12 -30.95
CA TYR A 333 -4.30 -14.37 -29.96
C TYR A 333 -4.18 -12.85 -30.12
N GLY A 334 -3.18 -12.38 -30.86
CA GLY A 334 -2.85 -10.97 -30.97
C GLY A 334 -2.45 -10.36 -29.63
N LYS A 335 -2.27 -9.03 -29.62
CA LYS A 335 -2.01 -8.25 -28.41
C LYS A 335 -2.86 -6.99 -28.34
N SER A 336 -3.05 -6.47 -27.15
CA SER A 336 -3.71 -5.18 -26.92
C SER A 336 -2.82 -4.24 -26.10
N PRO A 337 -3.00 -2.92 -26.20
CA PRO A 337 -2.28 -2.00 -25.34
C PRO A 337 -2.63 -2.23 -23.87
N HIS A 338 -1.73 -1.78 -23.00
CA HIS A 338 -2.02 -1.66 -21.57
C HIS A 338 -3.19 -0.68 -21.36
N ILE A 339 -4.03 -0.99 -20.37
CA ILE A 339 -5.09 -0.09 -19.92
C ILE A 339 -4.66 0.45 -18.55
N SER A 340 -4.61 1.78 -18.47
CA SER A 340 -4.27 2.51 -17.26
C SER A 340 -5.41 2.41 -16.24
N PHE A 341 -5.06 2.43 -14.95
CA PHE A 341 -6.01 2.64 -13.85
C PHE A 341 -6.33 4.13 -13.62
N PHE A 342 -5.62 5.04 -14.31
CA PHE A 342 -5.93 6.46 -14.44
C PHE A 342 -6.65 6.76 -15.74
#